data_AF-A0A5F9CSZ3-F1
#
_entry.id   AF-A0A5F9CSZ3-F1
#
_cell.length_a   1.000
_cell.length_b   1.000
_cell.length_c   1.000
_cell.angle_alpha   90.00
_cell.angle_beta   90.00
_cell.angle_gamma   90.00
#
_symmetry.space_group_name_H-M   'P 1'
#
loop_
_entity.id
_entity.type
_entity.pdbx_description
1 polymer ?
#
loop_
_entity_poly.entity_id
_entity_poly.type
_entity_poly.pdbx_seq_one_letter_code
_entity_poly.pdbx_strand_id
1 'polypeptide(L)'
;VELPNLYLVKLYMYDLSKGLARRLSPIMLGKQLEGIWHTSIVVYKDESFFASGGISSCLLGGTLLGPPDSVVDVGITEVTEEIFLEYLSSLGESLF
;
A
#
# COMPACT_ATOMS: atom_id res chain seq x y z
N VAL A 1 -0.89 -30.60 16.35
CA VAL A 1 -0.16 -29.56 15.59
C VAL A 1 -1.17 -28.45 15.40
N GLU A 2 -0.98 -27.31 16.07
CA GLU A 2 -1.82 -26.13 15.79
C GLU A 2 -1.53 -25.68 14.36
N LEU A 3 -2.60 -25.40 13.60
CA LEU A 3 -2.45 -24.80 12.28
C LEU A 3 -1.91 -23.38 12.46
N PRO A 4 -0.93 -22.95 11.65
CA PRO A 4 -0.44 -21.60 11.73
C PRO A 4 -1.60 -20.62 11.47
N ASN A 5 -1.65 -19.53 12.24
CA ASN A 5 -2.57 -18.45 11.96
C ASN A 5 -2.15 -17.80 10.63
N LEU A 6 -3.04 -17.89 9.63
CA LEU A 6 -2.81 -17.33 8.31
C LEU A 6 -3.57 -16.01 8.16
N TYR A 7 -2.85 -14.97 7.76
CA TYR A 7 -3.39 -13.63 7.59
C TYR A 7 -3.36 -13.22 6.13
N LEU A 8 -4.50 -12.77 5.59
CA LEU A 8 -4.59 -12.31 4.20
C LEU A 8 -3.89 -10.95 4.06
N VAL A 9 -3.02 -10.85 3.06
CA VAL A 9 -2.30 -9.62 2.71
C VAL A 9 -2.88 -9.07 1.41
N LYS A 10 -3.25 -7.79 1.43
CA LYS A 10 -3.78 -7.07 0.28
C LYS A 10 -2.89 -5.89 -0.08
N LEU A 11 -2.89 -5.55 -1.36
CA LEU A 11 -2.27 -4.35 -1.91
C LEU A 11 -3.40 -3.40 -2.31
N TYR A 12 -3.45 -2.25 -1.65
CA TYR A 12 -4.33 -1.16 -2.05
C TYR A 12 -3.59 -0.31 -3.08
N MET A 13 -4.25 -0.04 -4.20
CA MET A 13 -3.70 0.76 -5.29
C MET A 13 -4.53 2.01 -5.50
N TYR A 14 -3.84 3.14 -5.62
CA TYR A 14 -4.41 4.45 -5.83
C TYR A 14 -3.79 5.09 -7.07
N ASP A 15 -4.62 5.59 -7.99
CA ASP A 15 -4.17 6.50 -9.04
C ASP A 15 -4.26 7.94 -8.52
N LEU A 16 -3.12 8.50 -8.14
CA LEU A 16 -3.02 9.89 -7.65
C LEU A 16 -3.49 10.91 -8.70
N SER A 17 -3.48 10.55 -9.98
CA SER A 17 -3.98 11.42 -11.05
C SER A 17 -5.49 11.31 -11.28
N LYS A 18 -6.16 10.33 -10.65
CA LYS A 18 -7.59 10.02 -10.86
C LYS A 18 -7.98 9.94 -12.33
N GLY A 19 -7.17 9.24 -13.13
CA GLY A 19 -7.35 9.01 -14.55
C GLY A 19 -6.83 10.12 -15.47
N LEU A 20 -6.33 11.24 -14.92
CA LEU A 20 -5.76 12.32 -15.72
C LEU A 20 -4.46 11.90 -16.39
N ALA A 21 -3.61 11.12 -15.72
CA ALA A 21 -2.36 10.63 -16.33
C ALA A 21 -2.66 9.79 -17.58
N ARG A 22 -3.70 8.96 -17.55
CA ARG A 22 -4.14 8.18 -18.71
C ARG A 22 -4.54 9.03 -19.92
N ARG A 23 -5.11 10.21 -19.67
CA ARG A 23 -5.58 11.11 -20.74
C ARG A 23 -4.49 12.06 -21.24
N LEU A 24 -3.66 12.55 -20.34
CA LEU A 24 -2.72 13.65 -20.62
C LEU A 24 -1.30 13.17 -20.93
N SER A 25 -0.91 11.97 -20.50
CA SER A 25 0.45 11.46 -20.68
C SER A 25 0.93 11.40 -22.13
N PRO A 26 0.11 11.06 -23.16
CA PRO A 26 0.61 11.05 -24.54
C PRO A 26 1.01 12.45 -25.03
N ILE A 27 0.27 13.49 -24.61
CA ILE A 27 0.51 14.87 -25.03
C ILE A 27 1.66 15.49 -24.22
N MET A 28 1.72 15.22 -22.92
CA MET A 28 2.72 15.84 -22.03
C MET A 28 4.08 15.15 -22.08
N LEU A 29 4.10 13.82 -22.25
CA LEU A 29 5.29 12.98 -22.13
C LEU A 29 5.63 12.24 -23.43
N GLY A 30 4.78 12.30 -24.45
CA GLY A 30 4.94 11.49 -25.67
C GLY A 30 4.76 9.99 -25.45
N LYS A 31 4.25 9.58 -24.27
CA LYS A 31 4.15 8.18 -23.85
C LYS A 31 2.86 7.94 -23.08
N GLN A 32 2.19 6.83 -23.35
CA GLN A 32 1.02 6.38 -22.60
C GLN A 32 1.43 5.90 -21.21
N LEU A 33 0.82 6.49 -20.17
CA LEU A 33 0.85 6.03 -18.79
C LEU A 33 -0.57 5.68 -18.33
N GLU A 34 -0.75 4.62 -17.56
CA GLU A 34 -2.09 4.21 -17.11
C GLU A 34 -2.56 4.92 -15.83
N GLY A 35 -1.64 5.48 -15.06
CA GLY A 35 -1.90 6.14 -13.78
C GLY A 35 -0.61 6.61 -13.11
N ILE A 36 -0.76 7.40 -12.05
CA ILE A 36 0.34 7.72 -11.13
C ILE A 36 0.08 6.92 -9.86
N TRP A 37 0.75 5.78 -9.75
CA TRP A 37 0.43 4.79 -8.73
C TRP A 37 1.03 5.14 -7.37
N HIS A 38 0.16 5.17 -6.36
CA HIS A 38 0.52 5.06 -4.96
C HIS A 38 -0.06 3.76 -4.42
N THR A 39 0.68 3.06 -3.57
CA THR A 39 0.26 1.75 -3.06
C THR A 39 0.55 1.62 -1.58
N SER A 40 -0.27 0.81 -0.91
CA SER A 40 -0.14 0.48 0.51
C SER A 40 -0.41 -1.00 0.75
N ILE A 41 0.19 -1.54 1.80
CA ILE A 41 -0.04 -2.93 2.24
C ILE A 41 -1.12 -2.91 3.30
N VAL A 42 -2.11 -3.78 3.12
CA VAL A 42 -3.19 -4.00 4.06
C VAL A 42 -3.08 -5.39 4.67
N VAL A 43 -2.92 -5.43 5.99
CA VAL A 43 -2.83 -6.66 6.80
C VAL A 43 -3.33 -6.36 8.21
N TYR A 44 -3.89 -7.35 8.91
CA TYR A 44 -4.48 -7.20 10.25
C TYR A 44 -5.57 -6.10 10.37
N LYS A 45 -6.20 -5.73 9.24
CA LYS A 45 -7.19 -4.65 9.09
C LYS A 45 -6.62 -3.23 9.17
N ASP A 46 -5.31 -3.07 9.15
CA ASP A 46 -4.63 -1.79 9.03
C ASP A 46 -3.96 -1.64 7.67
N GLU A 47 -3.86 -0.39 7.23
CA GLU A 47 -3.20 0.02 5.99
C GLU A 47 -1.86 0.68 6.33
N SER A 48 -0.76 0.11 5.85
CA SER A 48 0.61 0.59 6.06
C SER A 48 1.22 1.07 4.74
N PHE A 49 1.85 2.24 4.76
CA PHE A 49 2.47 2.85 3.58
C PHE A 49 3.70 3.68 3.97
N PHE A 50 4.49 4.04 2.96
CA PHE A 50 5.64 4.93 3.12
C PHE A 50 5.39 6.26 2.43
N ALA A 51 5.59 7.35 3.15
CA ALA A 51 5.42 8.71 2.65
C ALA A 51 6.57 9.61 3.14
N SER A 52 6.49 10.92 2.86
CA SER A 52 7.51 11.88 3.29
C SER A 52 7.78 11.92 4.79
N GLY A 53 6.81 11.48 5.61
CA GLY A 53 6.94 11.35 7.06
C GLY A 53 7.50 10.01 7.54
N GLY A 54 7.94 9.14 6.64
CA GLY A 54 8.38 7.78 6.95
C GLY A 54 7.27 6.74 6.78
N ILE A 55 7.42 5.61 7.47
CA ILE A 55 6.41 4.55 7.52
C ILE A 55 5.24 5.05 8.38
N SER A 56 4.04 4.95 7.86
CA SER A 56 2.82 5.37 8.55
C SER A 56 1.72 4.34 8.35
N SER A 57 0.79 4.29 9.29
CA SER A 57 -0.39 3.43 9.22
C SER A 57 -1.67 4.22 9.42
N CYS A 58 -2.77 3.69 8.87
CA CYS A 58 -4.11 4.23 9.05
C CYS A 58 -5.16 3.14 8.93
N LEU A 59 -6.41 3.47 9.27
CA LEU A 59 -7.56 2.64 8.93
C LEU A 59 -7.70 2.55 7.41
N LEU A 60 -8.29 1.45 6.92
CA LEU A 60 -8.48 1.17 5.50
C LEU A 60 -9.11 2.35 4.73
N GLY A 61 -8.38 2.92 3.77
CA GLY A 61 -8.82 4.07 2.98
C GLY A 61 -9.00 5.35 3.80
N GLY A 62 -8.37 5.43 4.99
CA GLY A 62 -8.46 6.55 5.93
C GLY A 62 -7.58 7.75 5.59
N THR A 63 -6.80 7.66 4.51
CA THR A 63 -6.00 8.77 4.01
C THR A 63 -6.85 9.78 3.22
N LEU A 64 -6.26 10.93 2.88
CA LEU A 64 -6.89 11.93 2.00
C LEU A 64 -7.19 11.39 0.58
N LEU A 65 -6.62 10.25 0.19
CA LEU A 65 -6.86 9.62 -1.11
C LEU A 65 -8.24 8.93 -1.18
N GLY A 66 -8.87 8.71 -0.02
CA GLY A 66 -10.15 8.02 0.09
C GLY A 66 -10.03 6.52 -0.17
N PRO A 67 -11.07 5.86 -0.71
CA PRO A 67 -11.02 4.44 -1.02
C PRO A 67 -10.03 4.14 -2.17
N PRO A 68 -9.40 2.95 -2.18
CA PRO A 68 -8.48 2.55 -3.24
C PRO A 68 -9.21 2.41 -4.57
N ASP A 69 -8.49 2.73 -5.65
CA ASP A 69 -8.98 2.54 -7.03
C ASP A 69 -8.97 1.05 -7.42
N SER A 70 -8.10 0.25 -6.81
CA SER A 70 -8.08 -1.21 -6.94
C SER A 70 -7.54 -1.88 -5.67
N VAL A 71 -8.03 -3.09 -5.38
CA VAL A 71 -7.54 -3.95 -4.31
C VAL A 71 -7.05 -5.25 -4.93
N VAL A 72 -5.78 -5.57 -4.70
CA VAL A 72 -5.12 -6.77 -5.24
C VAL A 72 -4.78 -7.70 -4.09
N ASP A 73 -5.14 -8.98 -4.21
CA ASP A 73 -4.72 -9.99 -3.25
C ASP A 73 -3.25 -10.33 -3.49
N VAL A 74 -2.41 -10.09 -2.47
CA VAL A 74 -0.97 -10.39 -2.54
C VAL A 74 -0.72 -11.85 -2.17
N GLY A 75 -1.43 -12.34 -1.16
CA GLY A 75 -1.29 -13.70 -0.66
C GLY A 75 -1.61 -13.80 0.82
N ILE A 76 -0.98 -14.76 1.49
CA ILE A 76 -1.14 -15.03 2.91
C ILE A 76 0.21 -14.93 3.62
N THR A 77 0.19 -14.52 4.88
CA THR A 77 1.37 -14.48 5.75
C THR A 77 1.09 -15.23 7.05
N GLU A 78 2.12 -15.86 7.60
CA GLU A 78 2.14 -16.47 8.96
C GLU A 78 2.73 -15.50 10.00
N VAL A 79 3.28 -14.37 9.54
CA VAL A 79 3.81 -13.33 10.42
C VAL A 79 2.67 -12.82 11.31
N THR A 80 2.96 -12.58 12.58
CA THR A 80 1.98 -11.99 13.51
C THR A 80 2.00 -10.47 13.39
N GLU A 81 0.95 -9.82 13.88
CA GLU A 81 0.88 -8.35 13.94
C GLU A 81 2.06 -7.76 14.71
N GLU A 82 2.44 -8.37 15.83
CA GLU A 82 3.58 -7.94 16.66
C GLU A 82 4.90 -7.95 15.88
N ILE A 83 5.23 -9.09 15.23
CA ILE A 83 6.46 -9.23 14.44
C ILE A 83 6.45 -8.27 13.24
N PHE A 84 5.29 -8.06 12.63
CA PHE A 84 5.14 -7.12 11.53
C PHE A 84 5.40 -5.67 11.97
N LEU A 85 4.88 -5.25 13.12
CA LEU A 85 5.10 -3.91 13.66
C LEU A 85 6.57 -3.70 14.06
N GLU A 86 7.21 -4.71 14.66
CA GLU A 86 8.64 -4.68 14.96
C GLU A 86 9.48 -4.54 13.67
N TYR A 87 9.13 -5.30 12.63
CA TYR A 87 9.77 -5.19 11.32
C TYR A 87 9.63 -3.80 10.71
N LEU A 88 8.42 -3.21 10.73
CA LEU A 88 8.20 -1.84 10.24
C LEU A 88 8.99 -0.81 11.05
N SER A 89 9.05 -0.94 12.38
CA SER A 89 9.85 -0.05 13.24
C SER A 89 11.33 -0.14 12.87
N SER A 90 11.87 -1.35 12.74
CA SER A 90 13.26 -1.58 12.34
C SER A 90 13.59 -1.02 10.95
N LEU A 91 12.67 -1.15 9.98
CA LEU A 91 12.83 -0.55 8.66
C LEU A 91 12.88 0.98 8.72
N GLY A 92 12.06 1.60 9.58
CA GLY A 92 12.02 3.04 9.77
C GLY A 92 13.32 3.64 10.34
N GLU A 93 14.11 2.83 11.07
CA GLU A 93 15.36 3.25 11.71
C GLU A 93 16.62 2.91 10.91
N SER A 94 16.54 1.97 9.95
CA SER A 94 17.72 1.35 9.33
C SER A 94 18.01 1.78 7.90
N LEU A 95 17.03 2.32 7.18
CA LEU A 95 17.14 2.55 5.73
C LEU A 95 17.02 3.99 5.25
N PHE A 96 16.97 4.99 6.14
CA PHE A 96 16.93 6.41 5.79
C PHE A 96 17.63 7.30 6.81
#